data_AF-A0A3D6E9L7-F1
#
_entry.id   AF-A0A3D6E9L7-F1
#
_cell.length_a   1.000
_cell.length_b   1.000
_cell.length_c   1.000
_cell.angle_alpha   90.00
_cell.angle_beta   90.00
_cell.angle_gamma   90.00
#
_symmetry.space_group_name_H-M   'P 1'
#
loop_
_entity.id
_entity.type
_entity.pdbx_description
1 polymer ?
#
loop_
_entity_poly.entity_id
_entity_poly.type
_entity_poly.pdbx_seq_one_letter_code
_entity_poly.pdbx_strand_id
1 'polypeptide(L)'
;MTRLDTLRDKYDRYIRSGNHVKALQVMQEIGRLSALSETEQQVAVRDLFGSLTTEEKQKATDLCTGVMLYADLLQSAAVDLQEIIHRADPSARLLLMEDVKQIARLSNNIVRNVDAFHDDEFSATFGDLADLVALNVRNIIYTERAKEKRKAI
;
A
#
# COMPACT_ATOMS: atom_id res chain seq x y z
N MET A 1 0.68 -19.75 -24.28
CA MET A 1 0.76 -20.41 -22.97
C MET A 1 2.11 -20.07 -22.37
N THR A 2 2.13 -19.36 -21.24
CA THR A 2 3.36 -18.89 -20.61
C THR A 2 4.05 -20.01 -19.83
N ARG A 3 5.33 -19.83 -19.48
CA ARG A 3 6.06 -20.76 -18.62
C ARG A 3 5.38 -20.91 -17.25
N LEU A 4 4.78 -19.84 -16.73
CA LEU A 4 3.99 -19.84 -15.50
C LEU A 4 2.73 -20.70 -15.63
N ASP A 5 1.98 -20.59 -16.74
CA ASP A 5 0.80 -21.42 -16.98
C ASP A 5 1.15 -22.91 -17.00
N THR A 6 2.28 -23.25 -17.64
CA THR A 6 2.78 -24.62 -17.72
C THR A 6 3.16 -25.19 -16.34
N LEU A 7 3.68 -24.35 -15.44
CA LEU A 7 4.03 -24.74 -14.09
C LEU A 7 2.79 -24.89 -13.19
N ARG A 8 1.79 -24.01 -13.34
CA ARG A 8 0.50 -24.15 -12.65
C ARG A 8 -0.20 -25.45 -13.02
N ASP A 9 -0.21 -25.80 -14.31
CA ASP A 9 -0.75 -27.09 -14.79
C ASP A 9 0.02 -28.31 -14.25
N LYS A 10 1.33 -28.17 -14.02
CA LYS A 10 2.14 -29.24 -13.41
C LYS A 10 1.86 -29.36 -11.91
N TYR A 11 1.72 -28.24 -11.22
CA TYR A 11 1.35 -28.20 -9.81
C TYR A 11 0.03 -28.92 -9.56
N ASP A 12 -1.02 -28.56 -10.32
CA ASP A 12 -2.34 -29.16 -10.20
C ASP A 12 -2.33 -30.67 -10.47
N ARG A 13 -1.54 -31.11 -11.47
CA ARG A 13 -1.33 -32.54 -11.74
C ARG A 13 -0.65 -33.24 -10.57
N TYR A 14 0.37 -32.66 -9.98
CA TYR A 14 1.07 -33.27 -8.85
C TYR A 14 0.22 -33.35 -7.58
N ILE A 15 -0.56 -32.32 -7.29
CA ILE A 15 -1.54 -32.33 -6.19
C ILE A 15 -2.59 -33.44 -6.40
N ARG A 16 -3.18 -33.53 -7.60
CA ARG A 16 -4.17 -34.58 -7.92
C ARG A 16 -3.60 -35.99 -7.82
N SER A 17 -2.31 -36.16 -8.12
CA SER A 17 -1.61 -37.45 -8.03
C SER A 17 -1.08 -37.79 -6.64
N GLY A 18 -1.29 -36.94 -5.62
CA GLY A 18 -0.74 -37.13 -4.27
C GLY A 18 0.78 -36.96 -4.17
N ASN A 19 1.44 -36.42 -5.20
CA ASN A 19 2.88 -36.22 -5.22
C ASN A 19 3.25 -34.84 -4.64
N HIS A 20 3.09 -34.71 -3.32
CA HIS A 20 3.24 -33.44 -2.60
C HIS A 20 4.67 -32.88 -2.67
N VAL A 21 5.70 -33.75 -2.76
CA VAL A 21 7.10 -33.31 -2.86
C VAL A 21 7.34 -32.59 -4.19
N LYS A 22 6.88 -33.14 -5.31
CA LYS A 22 7.00 -32.49 -6.63
C LYS A 22 6.10 -31.26 -6.73
N ALA A 23 4.91 -31.28 -6.13
CA ALA A 23 4.05 -30.11 -6.07
C ALA A 23 4.75 -28.94 -5.33
N LEU A 24 5.41 -29.22 -4.20
CA LEU A 24 6.13 -28.21 -3.44
C LEU A 24 7.33 -27.61 -4.22
N GLN A 25 8.07 -28.45 -4.96
CA GLN A 25 9.15 -27.97 -5.85
C GLN A 25 8.64 -27.05 -6.95
N VAL A 26 7.52 -27.41 -7.59
CA VAL A 26 6.89 -26.57 -8.64
C VAL A 26 6.35 -25.28 -8.04
N MET A 27 5.78 -25.32 -6.83
CA MET A 27 5.31 -24.12 -6.12
C MET A 27 6.45 -23.14 -5.83
N GLN A 28 7.62 -23.63 -5.40
CA GLN A 28 8.82 -22.81 -5.21
C GLN A 28 9.34 -22.22 -6.53
N GLU A 29 9.30 -22.99 -7.63
CA GLU A 29 9.70 -22.50 -8.95
C GLU A 29 8.73 -21.43 -9.48
N ILE A 30 7.42 -21.58 -9.25
CA ILE A 30 6.41 -20.56 -9.52
C ILE A 30 6.71 -19.29 -8.71
N GLY A 31 6.97 -19.41 -7.41
CA GLY A 31 7.30 -18.26 -6.56
C GLY A 31 8.54 -17.49 -7.04
N ARG A 32 9.59 -18.22 -7.47
CA ARG A 32 10.81 -17.62 -8.02
C ARG A 32 10.58 -16.94 -9.37
N LEU A 33 9.79 -17.54 -10.25
CA LEU A 33 9.46 -16.96 -11.57
C LEU A 33 8.52 -15.77 -11.46
N SER A 34 7.56 -15.79 -10.53
CA SER A 34 6.70 -14.64 -10.24
C SER A 34 7.52 -13.46 -9.71
N ALA A 35 8.46 -13.70 -8.78
CA ALA A 35 9.36 -12.67 -8.27
C ALA A 35 10.31 -12.11 -9.36
N LEU A 36 10.73 -12.96 -10.30
CA LEU A 36 11.49 -12.55 -11.49
C LEU A 36 10.63 -11.76 -12.49
N SER A 37 9.37 -12.13 -12.67
CA SER A 37 8.42 -11.40 -13.53
C SER A 37 8.04 -10.04 -12.95
N GLU A 38 7.98 -9.91 -11.62
CA GLU A 38 7.83 -8.61 -10.93
C GLU A 38 9.06 -7.70 -11.09
N THR A 39 10.24 -8.29 -11.38
CA THR A 39 11.47 -7.53 -11.68
C THR A 39 11.64 -7.23 -13.18
N GLU A 40 11.01 -7.98 -14.09
CA GLU A 40 11.20 -7.86 -15.54
C GLU A 40 10.26 -6.87 -16.28
N GLN A 41 9.23 -6.31 -15.65
CA GLN A 41 8.42 -5.25 -16.27
C GLN A 41 8.16 -4.07 -15.33
N GLN A 42 9.22 -3.54 -14.72
CA GLN A 42 9.16 -2.17 -14.21
C GLN A 42 9.32 -1.20 -15.38
N VAL A 43 8.22 -0.84 -16.03
CA VAL A 43 8.24 0.30 -16.97
C VAL A 43 8.30 1.57 -16.12
N ALA A 44 9.32 2.41 -16.35
CA ALA A 44 9.41 3.66 -15.63
C ALA A 44 8.18 4.52 -15.97
N VAL A 45 7.52 5.10 -14.97
CA VAL A 45 6.31 5.92 -15.15
C VAL A 45 6.54 7.03 -16.19
N ARG A 46 7.75 7.61 -16.21
CA ARG A 46 8.20 8.58 -17.22
C ARG A 46 8.04 8.08 -18.66
N ASP A 47 8.31 6.81 -18.91
CA ASP A 47 8.28 6.22 -20.26
C ASP A 47 6.83 5.99 -20.75
N LEU A 48 5.84 6.03 -19.85
CA LEU A 48 4.40 5.99 -20.15
C LEU A 48 3.79 7.39 -20.31
N PHE A 49 4.52 8.45 -19.94
CA PHE A 49 4.00 9.82 -19.89
C PHE A 49 3.51 10.36 -21.26
N GLY A 50 4.15 9.95 -22.35
CA GLY A 50 3.75 10.34 -23.71
C GLY A 50 2.43 9.71 -24.17
N SER A 51 2.00 8.61 -23.52
CA SER A 51 0.77 7.89 -23.88
C SER A 51 -0.46 8.29 -23.08
N LEU A 52 -0.30 9.07 -22.00
CA LEU A 52 -1.40 9.49 -21.14
C LEU A 52 -1.97 10.84 -21.59
N THR A 53 -3.29 10.96 -21.57
CA THR A 53 -3.99 12.24 -21.69
C THR A 53 -3.76 13.11 -20.46
N THR A 54 -4.05 14.41 -20.57
CA THR A 54 -3.94 15.36 -19.43
C THR A 54 -4.82 14.95 -18.25
N GLU A 55 -6.04 14.45 -18.51
CA GLU A 55 -6.96 14.01 -17.46
C GLU A 55 -6.44 12.76 -16.73
N GLU A 56 -5.86 11.81 -17.47
CA GLU A 56 -5.26 10.60 -16.89
C GLU A 56 -4.03 10.94 -16.04
N LYS A 57 -3.23 11.92 -16.45
CA LYS A 57 -2.10 12.44 -15.66
C LYS A 57 -2.59 13.05 -14.35
N GLN A 58 -3.59 13.93 -14.40
CA GLN A 58 -4.16 14.55 -13.20
C GLN A 58 -4.68 13.49 -12.24
N LYS A 59 -5.48 12.53 -12.75
CA LYS A 59 -6.02 11.45 -11.92
C LYS A 59 -4.92 10.56 -11.33
N ALA A 60 -3.87 10.27 -12.09
CA ALA A 60 -2.73 9.50 -11.60
C ALA A 60 -2.00 10.24 -10.48
N THR A 61 -1.80 11.56 -10.62
CA THR A 61 -1.27 12.43 -9.57
C THR A 61 -2.16 12.37 -8.33
N ASP A 62 -3.47 12.59 -8.46
CA ASP A 62 -4.43 12.55 -7.34
C ASP A 62 -4.42 11.21 -6.60
N LEU A 63 -4.29 10.09 -7.34
CA LEU A 63 -4.19 8.76 -6.75
C LEU A 63 -2.87 8.55 -6.02
N CYS A 64 -1.74 9.01 -6.58
CA CYS A 64 -0.45 8.96 -5.92
C CYS A 64 -0.46 9.77 -4.62
N THR A 65 -1.05 10.96 -4.67
CA THR A 65 -1.34 11.79 -3.50
C THR A 65 -2.13 11.02 -2.46
N GLY A 66 -3.24 10.39 -2.86
CA GLY A 66 -4.07 9.59 -1.97
C GLY A 66 -3.28 8.47 -1.28
N VAL A 67 -2.46 7.71 -2.03
CA VAL A 67 -1.64 6.64 -1.46
C VAL A 67 -0.66 7.16 -0.41
N MET A 68 -0.02 8.31 -0.67
CA MET A 68 0.88 8.94 0.30
C MET A 68 0.12 9.40 1.55
N LEU A 69 -1.01 10.09 1.38
CA LEU A 69 -1.86 10.54 2.48
C LEU A 69 -2.32 9.39 3.36
N TYR A 70 -2.77 8.28 2.76
CA TYR A 70 -3.25 7.13 3.53
C TYR A 70 -2.13 6.47 4.33
N ALA A 71 -0.92 6.40 3.76
CA ALA A 71 0.22 5.84 4.45
C ALA A 71 0.66 6.71 5.63
N ASP A 72 0.63 8.04 5.48
CA ASP A 72 0.94 8.98 6.56
C ASP A 72 -0.11 8.93 7.69
N LEU A 73 -1.40 8.92 7.34
CA LEU A 73 -2.48 8.78 8.31
C LEU A 73 -2.42 7.44 9.07
N LEU A 74 -2.09 6.35 8.36
CA LEU A 74 -1.89 5.03 8.97
C LEU A 74 -0.73 5.07 9.96
N GLN A 75 0.40 5.67 9.58
CA GLN A 75 1.56 5.81 10.44
C GLN A 75 1.24 6.64 11.68
N SER A 76 0.61 7.80 11.50
CA SER A 76 0.20 8.68 12.60
C SER A 76 -0.73 7.97 13.59
N ALA A 77 -1.76 7.27 13.09
CA ALA A 77 -2.69 6.51 13.93
C ALA A 77 -2.00 5.36 14.68
N ALA A 78 -1.06 4.66 14.03
CA ALA A 78 -0.29 3.59 14.66
C ALA A 78 0.63 4.12 15.78
N VAL A 79 1.24 5.30 15.57
CA VAL A 79 2.07 5.97 16.59
C VAL A 79 1.22 6.37 17.80
N ASP A 80 0.08 7.02 17.58
CA ASP A 80 -0.85 7.40 18.65
C ASP A 80 -1.30 6.15 19.45
N LEU A 81 -1.62 5.06 18.77
CA LEU A 81 -2.01 3.80 19.42
C LEU A 81 -0.86 3.18 20.23
N GLN A 82 0.35 3.13 19.66
CA GLN A 82 1.54 2.64 20.36
C GLN A 82 1.84 3.47 21.61
N GLU A 83 1.62 4.78 21.58
CA GLU A 83 1.79 5.64 22.75
C GLU A 83 0.77 5.27 23.85
N ILE A 84 -0.50 5.05 23.49
CA ILE A 84 -1.52 4.60 24.45
C ILE A 84 -1.14 3.25 25.07
N ILE A 85 -0.65 2.30 24.27
CA ILE A 85 -0.20 0.97 24.74
C ILE A 85 1.01 1.11 25.68
N HIS A 86 2.02 1.90 25.30
CA HIS A 86 3.21 2.12 26.13
C HIS A 86 2.90 2.80 27.47
N ARG A 87 1.88 3.66 27.54
CA ARG A 87 1.42 4.24 28.80
C ARG A 87 0.84 3.19 29.76
N ALA A 88 0.27 2.11 29.23
CA ALA A 88 -0.23 0.99 30.02
C ALA A 88 0.90 0.00 30.40
N ASP A 89 1.81 -0.28 29.47
CA ASP A 89 3.01 -1.11 29.70
C ASP A 89 4.16 -0.63 28.79
N PRO A 90 5.25 -0.07 29.37
CA PRO A 90 6.39 0.42 28.59
C PRO A 90 7.13 -0.65 27.77
N SER A 91 6.92 -1.93 28.06
CA SER A 91 7.51 -3.05 27.31
C SER A 91 6.64 -3.52 26.14
N ALA A 92 5.36 -3.16 26.12
CA ALA A 92 4.40 -3.62 25.13
C ALA A 92 4.60 -2.91 23.77
N ARG A 93 4.72 -3.71 22.70
CA ARG A 93 4.90 -3.21 21.34
C ARG A 93 3.73 -3.59 20.45
N LEU A 94 3.30 -2.64 19.63
CA LEU A 94 2.38 -2.87 18.53
C LEU A 94 3.11 -3.67 17.46
N LEU A 95 2.74 -4.94 17.30
CA LEU A 95 3.41 -5.88 16.39
C LEU A 95 3.49 -5.36 14.94
N LEU A 96 2.47 -4.62 14.52
CA LEU A 96 2.31 -4.10 13.15
C LEU A 96 3.15 -2.84 12.88
N MET A 97 3.84 -2.28 13.89
CA MET A 97 4.54 -1.00 13.76
C MET A 97 5.64 -1.04 12.70
N GLU A 98 6.36 -2.16 12.56
CA GLU A 98 7.41 -2.29 11.55
C GLU A 98 6.82 -2.35 10.13
N ASP A 99 5.70 -3.05 9.94
CA ASP A 99 4.98 -3.08 8.66
C ASP A 99 4.48 -1.68 8.28
N VAL A 100 3.92 -0.94 9.24
CA VAL A 100 3.44 0.43 9.03
C VAL A 100 4.57 1.37 8.62
N LYS A 101 5.73 1.30 9.28
CA LYS A 101 6.92 2.07 8.87
C LYS A 101 7.39 1.69 7.47
N GLN A 102 7.34 0.40 7.13
CA GLN A 102 7.71 -0.06 5.80
C GLN A 102 6.75 0.47 4.74
N ILE A 103 5.44 0.43 4.99
CA ILE A 103 4.41 0.98 4.10
C ILE A 103 4.66 2.47 3.88
N ALA A 104 4.81 3.26 4.94
CA ALA A 104 5.06 4.70 4.81
C ALA A 104 6.35 5.01 4.02
N ARG A 105 7.42 4.26 4.27
CA ARG A 105 8.67 4.39 3.51
C ARG A 105 8.49 4.06 2.03
N LEU A 106 7.77 2.97 1.71
CA LEU A 106 7.51 2.57 0.34
C LEU A 106 6.63 3.58 -0.39
N SER A 107 5.60 4.10 0.29
CA SER A 107 4.72 5.14 -0.24
C SER A 107 5.46 6.46 -0.49
N ASN A 108 6.42 6.85 0.37
CA ASN A 108 7.24 8.03 0.12
C ASN A 108 8.13 7.91 -1.12
N ASN A 109 8.44 6.69 -1.59
CA ASN A 109 9.14 6.53 -2.87
C ASN A 109 8.24 6.90 -4.08
N ILE A 110 6.91 6.94 -3.90
CA ILE A 110 5.95 7.36 -4.94
C ILE A 110 6.10 8.86 -5.23
N VAL A 111 6.65 9.67 -4.31
CA VAL A 111 7.00 11.10 -4.57
C VAL A 111 7.83 11.23 -5.84
N ARG A 112 8.79 10.32 -6.07
CA ARG A 112 9.62 10.33 -7.29
C ARG A 112 8.81 10.08 -8.57
N ASN A 113 7.68 9.37 -8.45
CA ASN A 113 6.76 9.17 -9.56
C ASN A 113 5.85 10.40 -9.76
N VAL A 114 5.48 11.11 -8.68
CA VAL A 114 4.75 12.39 -8.76
C VAL A 114 5.59 13.49 -9.37
N ASP A 115 6.86 13.60 -8.97
CA ASP A 115 7.84 14.50 -9.61
C ASP A 115 7.98 14.19 -11.10
N ALA A 116 7.87 12.90 -11.48
CA ALA A 116 7.88 12.49 -12.89
C ALA A 116 6.61 12.87 -13.67
N PHE A 117 5.51 13.22 -12.99
CA PHE A 117 4.34 13.86 -13.59
C PHE A 117 4.51 15.39 -13.76
N HIS A 118 5.66 15.96 -13.37
CA HIS A 118 5.99 17.40 -13.46
C HIS A 118 5.04 18.32 -12.67
N ASP A 119 4.59 17.87 -11.49
CA ASP A 119 3.77 18.67 -10.58
C ASP A 119 4.63 19.21 -9.43
N ASP A 120 5.34 20.31 -9.69
CA ASP A 120 6.24 20.96 -8.73
C ASP A 120 5.48 21.64 -7.56
N GLU A 121 4.19 21.95 -7.74
CA GLU A 121 3.34 22.61 -6.74
C GLU A 121 2.86 21.62 -5.66
N PHE A 122 2.82 20.34 -6.00
CA PHE A 122 2.39 19.26 -5.14
C PHE A 122 3.28 19.03 -3.91
N SER A 123 4.59 18.94 -4.09
CA SER A 123 5.51 18.65 -2.97
C SER A 123 5.46 19.74 -1.89
N ALA A 124 5.08 20.97 -2.24
CA ALA A 124 5.00 22.10 -1.32
C ALA A 124 3.72 22.09 -0.47
N THR A 125 2.62 21.52 -0.98
CA THR A 125 1.28 21.60 -0.36
C THR A 125 0.83 20.30 0.29
N PHE A 126 1.58 19.21 0.11
CA PHE A 126 1.24 17.89 0.63
C PHE A 126 1.04 17.84 2.15
N GLY A 127 1.91 18.49 2.92
CA GLY A 127 1.82 18.51 4.38
C GLY A 127 0.51 19.16 4.88
N ASP A 128 0.17 20.32 4.32
CA ASP A 128 -1.06 21.04 4.64
C ASP A 128 -2.31 20.23 4.26
N LEU A 129 -2.25 19.53 3.12
CA LEU A 129 -3.32 18.63 2.68
C LEU A 129 -3.48 17.45 3.64
N ALA A 130 -2.38 16.84 4.10
CA ALA A 130 -2.40 15.74 5.04
C ALA A 130 -3.05 16.14 6.37
N ASP A 131 -2.65 17.28 6.92
CA ASP A 131 -3.23 17.82 8.15
C ASP A 131 -4.73 18.10 8.01
N LEU A 132 -5.14 18.71 6.89
CA LEU A 132 -6.55 18.98 6.60
C LEU A 132 -7.38 17.69 6.53
N VAL A 133 -6.88 16.65 5.84
CA VAL A 133 -7.57 15.36 5.73
C VAL A 133 -7.62 14.66 7.08
N ALA A 134 -6.52 14.64 7.84
CA ALA A 134 -6.46 14.05 9.18
C ALA A 134 -7.51 14.66 10.12
N LEU A 135 -7.63 15.99 10.11
CA LEU A 135 -8.62 16.72 10.90
C LEU A 135 -10.05 16.33 10.51
N ASN A 136 -10.35 16.27 9.20
CA ASN A 136 -11.67 15.91 8.70
C ASN A 136 -12.05 14.47 9.04
N VAL A 137 -11.11 13.52 8.91
CA VAL A 137 -11.33 12.12 9.31
C VAL A 137 -11.67 12.03 10.80
N ARG A 138 -10.92 12.71 11.67
CA ARG A 138 -11.20 12.76 13.12
C ARG A 138 -12.59 13.33 13.39
N ASN A 139 -12.97 14.43 12.73
CA ASN A 139 -14.29 15.04 12.88
C ASN A 139 -15.42 14.07 12.51
N ILE A 140 -15.30 13.37 11.38
CA ILE A 140 -16.29 12.36 10.95
C ILE A 140 -16.42 11.26 12.00
N ILE A 141 -15.30 10.72 12.50
CA ILE A 141 -15.30 9.68 13.54
C ILE A 141 -16.01 10.17 14.81
N TYR A 142 -15.74 11.40 15.24
CA TYR A 142 -16.39 11.97 16.41
C TYR A 142 -17.89 12.16 16.21
N THR A 143 -18.31 12.66 15.05
CA THR A 143 -19.72 12.84 14.70
C THR A 143 -20.47 11.50 14.71
N GLU A 144 -19.92 10.45 14.12
CA GLU A 144 -20.55 9.12 14.11
C GLU A 144 -20.65 8.52 15.51
N ARG A 145 -19.57 8.57 16.31
CA ARG A 145 -19.60 8.11 17.72
C ARG A 145 -20.64 8.87 18.55
N ALA A 146 -20.81 10.17 18.30
CA ALA A 146 -21.82 10.97 19.00
C ALA A 146 -23.25 10.55 18.63
N LYS A 147 -23.50 10.19 17.37
CA LYS A 147 -24.80 9.64 16.93
C LYS A 147 -25.10 8.31 17.61
N GLU A 148 -24.12 7.41 17.72
CA GLU A 148 -24.28 6.12 18.39
C GLU A 148 -24.61 6.29 19.88
N LYS A 149 -23.89 7.17 20.59
CA LYS A 149 -24.17 7.45 22.01
C LYS A 149 -25.59 7.97 22.25
N ARG A 150 -26.15 8.76 21.32
CA ARG A 150 -27.52 9.27 21.42
C ARG A 150 -28.60 8.21 21.18
N LYS A 151 -28.26 7.08 20.55
CA LYS A 151 -29.19 5.95 20.35
C LYS A 151 -29.21 4.98 21.54
N ALA A 152 -28.20 5.05 22.41
CA ALA A 152 -28.05 4.20 23.58
C ALA A 152 -28.66 4.78 24.87
N ILE A 153 -29.27 5.97 24.77
CA ILE A 153 -30.03 6.68 25.83
C ILE A 153 -31.50 6.65 25.41
#